data_AF-A0A1V4I5I3-F1
#
_entry.id   AF-A0A1V4I5I3-F1
#
_cell.length_a   1.000
_cell.length_b   1.000
_cell.length_c   1.000
_cell.angle_alpha   90.00
_cell.angle_beta   90.00
_cell.angle_gamma   90.00
#
_symmetry.space_group_name_H-M   'P 1'
#
loop_
_entity.id
_entity.type
_entity.pdbx_description
1 polymer ?
#
loop_
_entity_poly.entity_id
_entity_poly.type
_entity_poly.pdbx_seq_one_letter_code
_entity_poly.pdbx_strand_id
1 'polypeptide(L)' 'MDNDKPMDITDFPKEIVKDMYAIVEYKGTEKESFLYAYPSEIEAYKAAKRVSHNNVSVFKTNIVFHIVDGMKIMYGYEKD' A
#
# COMPACT_ATOMS: atom_id res chain seq x y z
N MET A 1 -15.05 -5.67 -33.95
CA MET A 1 -13.77 -5.63 -33.22
C MET A 1 -14.12 -5.13 -31.83
N ASP A 2 -14.33 -6.04 -30.90
CA ASP A 2 -14.78 -5.71 -29.54
C ASP A 2 -13.56 -5.22 -28.74
N ASN A 3 -13.32 -3.91 -28.76
CA ASN A 3 -12.19 -3.26 -28.09
C ASN A 3 -12.57 -2.50 -26.81
N ASP A 4 -13.71 -2.83 -26.20
CA ASP A 4 -14.15 -2.22 -24.93
C ASP A 4 -14.12 -3.23 -23.77
N LYS A 5 -13.05 -4.03 -23.66
CA LYS A 5 -12.75 -4.63 -22.36
C LYS A 5 -12.01 -3.59 -21.53
N PRO A 6 -12.56 -3.12 -20.40
CA PRO A 6 -11.81 -2.27 -19.50
C PRO A 6 -10.54 -3.03 -19.09
N MET A 7 -9.38 -2.39 -19.22
CA MET A 7 -8.12 -2.95 -18.71
C MET A 7 -8.29 -3.20 -17.21
N ASP A 8 -8.06 -4.43 -16.78
CA ASP A 8 -8.08 -4.76 -15.36
C ASP A 8 -6.79 -4.20 -14.75
N ILE A 9 -6.85 -3.71 -13.51
CA ILE A 9 -5.67 -3.21 -12.80
C ILE A 9 -4.60 -4.30 -12.68
N THR A 10 -4.98 -5.57 -12.75
CA THR A 10 -4.07 -6.72 -12.79
C THR A 10 -3.19 -6.79 -14.03
N ASP A 11 -3.57 -6.12 -15.12
CA ASP A 11 -2.83 -6.12 -16.38
C ASP A 11 -1.63 -5.16 -16.36
N PHE A 12 -1.57 -4.26 -15.37
CA PHE A 12 -0.47 -3.30 -15.24
C PHE A 12 0.77 -3.91 -14.58
N PRO A 13 1.99 -3.59 -15.05
CA PRO A 13 3.24 -4.04 -14.44
C PRO A 13 3.27 -3.77 -12.94
N LYS A 14 3.78 -4.73 -12.18
CA LYS A 14 3.90 -4.63 -10.72
C LYS A 14 5.36 -4.44 -10.31
N GLU A 15 5.58 -3.55 -9.36
CA GLU A 15 6.85 -3.40 -8.64
C GLU A 15 6.62 -3.72 -7.16
N ILE A 16 7.47 -4.58 -6.60
CA ILE A 16 7.43 -4.94 -5.19
C ILE A 16 8.63 -4.32 -4.50
N VAL A 17 8.37 -3.41 -3.57
CA VAL A 17 9.41 -2.83 -2.71
C VAL A 17 9.41 -3.59 -1.40
N LYS A 18 10.53 -4.25 -1.12
CA LYS A 18 10.69 -5.13 0.03
C LYS A 18 11.06 -4.40 1.31
N ASP A 19 10.82 -5.05 2.44
CA ASP A 19 11.32 -4.63 3.76
C ASP A 19 10.86 -3.22 4.23
N MET A 20 9.63 -2.84 3.88
CA MET A 20 9.05 -1.54 4.24
C MET A 20 8.19 -1.64 5.51
N TYR A 21 7.95 -0.51 6.16
CA TYR A 21 7.01 -0.36 7.27
C TYR A 21 5.75 0.32 6.78
N ALA A 22 4.66 -0.45 6.69
CA ALA A 22 3.34 0.04 6.30
C ALA A 22 2.61 0.66 7.49
N ILE A 23 1.83 1.71 7.21
CA ILE A 23 0.88 2.33 8.13
C ILE A 23 -0.51 2.05 7.57
N VAL A 24 -1.32 1.30 8.33
CA VAL A 24 -2.65 0.85 7.91
C VAL A 24 -3.68 1.20 8.98
N GLU A 25 -4.80 1.77 8.58
CA GLU A 25 -5.97 1.98 9.43
C GLU A 25 -6.92 0.79 9.39
N TYR A 26 -7.55 0.48 10.53
CA TYR A 26 -8.54 -0.58 10.68
C TYR A 26 -8.08 -1.94 10.13
N LYS A 27 -6.79 -2.24 10.33
CA LYS A 27 -6.16 -3.48 9.86
C LYS A 27 -6.96 -4.71 10.25
N GLY A 28 -7.23 -5.60 9.30
CA GLY A 28 -8.00 -6.82 9.47
C GLY A 28 -9.52 -6.64 9.43
N THR A 29 -10.02 -5.49 8.98
CA THR A 29 -11.46 -5.20 8.84
C THR A 29 -11.82 -4.84 7.40
N GLU A 30 -13.12 -4.80 7.09
CA GLU A 30 -13.64 -4.32 5.80
C GLU A 30 -13.34 -2.84 5.52
N LYS A 31 -12.97 -2.06 6.55
CA LYS A 31 -12.60 -0.64 6.43
C LYS A 31 -11.08 -0.44 6.38
N GLU A 32 -10.33 -1.52 6.17
CA GLU A 32 -8.88 -1.45 6.11
C GLU A 32 -8.45 -0.45 5.05
N SER A 33 -7.62 0.51 5.44
CA SER A 33 -7.11 1.55 4.56
C SER A 33 -5.62 1.68 4.73
N PHE A 34 -4.89 1.45 3.65
CA PHE A 34 -3.46 1.73 3.62
C PHE A 34 -3.24 3.25 3.56
N LEU A 35 -2.36 3.78 4.41
CA LEU A 35 -2.03 5.20 4.42
C LEU A 35 -0.70 5.50 3.73
N TYR A 36 0.40 5.01 4.30
CA TYR A 36 1.76 5.31 3.87
C TYR A 36 2.72 4.15 4.18
N ALA A 37 3.84 4.07 3.47
CA ALA A 37 4.94 3.16 3.81
C ALA A 37 6.27 3.91 3.89
N TYR A 38 7.12 3.48 4.81
CA TYR A 38 8.45 4.05 5.04
C TYR A 38 9.51 2.95 5.10
N PRO A 39 10.74 3.23 4.65
CA PRO A 39 11.85 2.28 4.80
C PRO A 39 12.30 2.15 6.26
N SER A 40 11.96 3.11 7.12
CA SER A 40 12.36 3.16 8.52
C SER A 40 11.17 2.98 9.47
N GLU A 41 11.32 2.09 10.44
CA GLU A 41 10.34 1.85 11.50
C GLU A 41 10.05 3.14 12.28
N ILE A 42 11.10 3.87 12.65
CA ILE A 42 11.00 5.10 13.45
C ILE A 42 10.21 6.17 12.68
N GLU A 43 10.43 6.29 11.38
CA GLU A 43 9.70 7.24 10.54
C GLU A 43 8.22 6.85 10.42
N ALA A 44 7.94 5.57 10.21
CA ALA A 44 6.57 5.06 10.18
C ALA A 44 5.81 5.35 11.48
N TYR A 45 6.42 5.10 12.65
CA TYR A 45 5.79 5.41 13.93
C TYR A 45 5.61 6.91 14.17
N LYS A 46 6.57 7.75 13.75
CA LYS A 46 6.44 9.21 13.84
C LYS A 46 5.27 9.71 12.98
N ALA A 47 5.11 9.17 11.77
CA ALA A 47 4.00 9.50 10.89
C ALA A 47 2.67 8.97 11.45
N ALA A 48 2.61 7.72 11.91
CA ALA A 48 1.42 7.12 12.50
C ALA A 48 0.87 7.93 13.68
N LYS A 49 1.75 8.45 14.56
CA LYS A 49 1.34 9.33 15.67
C LYS A 49 0.67 10.64 15.25
N ARG A 50 0.92 11.10 14.01
CA ARG A 50 0.29 12.32 13.47
C ARG A 50 -1.08 12.03 12.87
N VAL A 51 -1.35 10.77 12.54
CA VAL A 51 -2.66 10.33 12.06
C VAL A 51 -3.55 10.19 13.29
N SER A 52 -4.55 11.07 13.41
CA SER A 52 -5.37 11.28 14.62
C SER A 52 -6.34 10.13 14.97
N HIS A 53 -6.21 8.96 14.34
CA HIS A 53 -7.15 7.85 14.50
C HIS A 53 -6.61 6.79 15.45
N ASN A 54 -7.49 6.28 16.32
CA ASN A 54 -7.13 5.29 17.34
C ASN A 54 -6.83 3.88 16.77
N ASN A 55 -7.10 3.63 15.49
CA ASN A 55 -7.00 2.32 14.86
C ASN A 55 -5.91 2.26 13.77
N VAL A 56 -4.75 2.84 14.04
CA VAL A 56 -3.58 2.79 13.15
C VAL A 56 -2.64 1.68 13.59
N SER A 57 -2.19 0.86 12.64
CA SER A 57 -1.20 -0.21 12.82
C SER A 57 0.04 0.06 11.99
N VAL A 58 1.22 -0.14 12.58
CA VAL A 58 2.51 -0.10 11.89
C VAL A 58 3.13 -1.50 11.89
N PHE A 59 3.54 -2.00 10.73
CA PHE A 59 4.16 -3.34 10.63
C PHE A 59 5.04 -3.46 9.38
N LYS A 60 6.02 -4.37 9.45
CA LYS A 60 6.94 -4.65 8.36
C LYS A 60 6.27 -5.53 7.28
N THR A 61 6.41 -5.18 6.01
CA THR A 61 5.76 -5.86 4.88
C THR A 61 6.41 -5.47 3.54
N ASN A 62 6.08 -6.19 2.47
CA ASN A 62 6.39 -5.77 1.10
C ASN A 62 5.24 -4.93 0.54
N ILE A 63 5.56 -3.87 -0.21
CA ILE A 63 4.57 -2.99 -0.83
C ILE A 63 4.49 -3.25 -2.32
N VAL A 64 3.28 -3.44 -2.82
CA VAL A 64 3.00 -3.69 -4.24
C VAL A 64 2.51 -2.40 -4.88
N PHE A 65 3.23 -1.96 -5.90
CA PHE A 65 2.85 -0.84 -6.75
C PHE A 65 2.47 -1.35 -8.14
N HIS A 66 1.38 -0.84 -8.70
CA HIS A 66 1.13 -0.90 -10.13
C HIS A 66 1.78 0.29 -10.82
N ILE A 67 2.37 0.06 -11.99
CA ILE A 67 2.93 1.10 -12.83
C ILE A 67 1.89 1.44 -13.90
N VAL A 68 1.21 2.58 -13.72
CA VAL A 68 0.20 3.10 -14.65
C VAL A 68 0.76 4.37 -15.28
N ASP A 69 0.96 4.39 -16.61
CA ASP A 69 1.55 5.52 -17.34
C ASP A 69 2.88 6.04 -16.75
N GLY A 70 3.71 5.12 -16.24
CA GLY A 70 4.99 5.45 -15.59
C GLY A 70 4.85 5.98 -14.15
N MET A 71 3.63 6.14 -13.63
CA MET A 71 3.37 6.49 -12.24
C MET A 71 3.21 5.22 -11.39
N LYS A 72 3.82 5.22 -10.21
CA LYS A 72 3.66 4.13 -9.22
C LYS A 72 2.42 4.40 -8.37
N ILE A 73 1.38 3.61 -8.59
CA ILE A 73 0.16 3.62 -7.79
C ILE A 73 0.23 2.46 -6.82
N MET A 74 0.14 2.75 -5.52
CA MET A 74 0.18 1.70 -4.52
C MET A 74 -1.12 0.89 -4.53
N TYR A 75 -0.99 -0.43 -4.64
CA TYR A 75 -2.12 -1.34 -4.74
C TYR A 75 -2.42 -2.05 -3.43
N GLY A 76 -1.37 -2.37 -2.68
CA GLY A 76 -1.51 -3.14 -1.44
C GLY A 76 -0.16 -3.59 -0.91
N TYR A 77 -0.22 -4.59 -0.04
CA TYR A 77 0.95 -5.14 0.60
C TYR A 77 0.84 -6.66 0.68
N GLU A 78 1.96 -7.34 0.54
CA GLU A 78 2.05 -8.79 0.66
C GLU A 78 2.95 -9.12 1.86
N LYS A 79 2.55 -10.13 2.64
CA LYS A 79 3.44 -10.76 3.62
C LYS A 79 4.50 -11.56 2.85
N ASP A 80 5.74 -11.48 3.31
CA ASP A 80 6.77 -12.47 2.96
C ASP A 80 6.29 -13.90 3.28
#